data_AF-A0A8B9G476-F1
#
_entry.id   AF-A0A8B9G476-F1
#
_cell.length_a   1.000
_cell.length_b   1.000
_cell.length_c   1.000
_cell.angle_alpha   90.00
_cell.angle_beta   90.00
_cell.angle_gamma   90.00
#
_symmetry.space_group_name_H-M   'P 1'
#
loop_
_entity.id
_entity.type
_entity.pdbx_description
1 polymer ?
#
loop_
_entity_poly.entity_id
_entity_poly.type
_entity_poly.pdbx_seq_one_letter_code
_entity_poly.pdbx_strand_id
1 'polypeptide(L)' 'GLPCQKPPKALEGLHHDVSNFDPDFIKEEPILTPIEEGVLPMINQDEFRNFSFTKDWGEMNEN' A
#
# COMPACT_ATOMS: atom_id res chain seq x y z
N GLY A 1 29.27 2.31 -25.37
CA GLY A 1 27.84 2.20 -25.05
C GLY A 1 27.40 3.50 -24.41
N LEU A 2 26.21 4.01 -24.74
CA LEU A 2 25.66 5.18 -24.05
C LEU A 2 25.52 4.88 -22.55
N PRO A 3 25.79 5.84 -21.66
CA PRO A 3 25.63 5.62 -20.22
C PRO A 3 24.15 5.36 -19.90
N CYS A 4 23.87 4.33 -19.11
CA CYS A 4 22.55 4.11 -18.52
C CYS A 4 22.17 5.36 -17.72
N GLN A 5 21.19 6.11 -18.20
CA GLN A 5 20.65 7.25 -17.46
C GLN A 5 19.97 6.70 -16.20
N LYS A 6 20.35 7.23 -15.03
CA LYS A 6 19.63 6.93 -13.78
C LYS A 6 18.17 7.36 -13.96
N PRO A 7 17.20 6.58 -13.48
CA PRO A 7 15.81 6.98 -13.54
C PRO A 7 15.62 8.30 -12.77
N PRO A 8 14.69 9.17 -13.22
CA PRO A 8 14.37 10.40 -12.50
C PRO A 8 13.99 10.06 -11.06
N LYS A 9 14.55 10.81 -10.10
CA LYS A 9 14.20 10.67 -8.70
C LYS A 9 12.76 11.13 -8.51
N ALA A 10 11.95 10.34 -7.79
CA ALA A 10 10.65 10.81 -7.32
C ALA A 10 10.84 12.09 -6.50
N LEU A 11 9.93 13.05 -6.68
CA LEU A 11 9.92 14.25 -5.87
C LEU A 11 9.43 13.86 -4.48
N GLU A 12 10.34 13.60 -3.55
CA GLU A 12 10.04 13.47 -2.13
C GLU A 12 9.88 14.87 -1.52
N GLY A 13 8.84 15.60 -1.96
CA GLY A 13 8.28 16.67 -1.14
C GLY A 13 7.59 16.03 0.07
N LEU A 14 7.56 16.73 1.21
CA LEU A 14 6.87 16.44 2.50
C LEU A 14 6.30 15.03 2.79
N HIS A 15 6.27 14.62 4.07
CA HIS A 15 5.74 13.33 4.56
C HIS A 15 4.33 12.92 4.04
N HIS A 16 3.55 13.85 3.50
CA HIS A 16 2.21 13.63 2.94
C HIS A 16 2.05 14.14 1.50
N ASP A 17 3.15 14.36 0.77
CA ASP A 17 3.07 14.78 -0.63
C ASP A 17 2.55 13.63 -1.49
N VAL A 18 1.49 13.92 -2.23
CA VAL A 18 0.82 12.99 -3.12
C VAL A 18 0.97 13.39 -4.59
N SER A 19 1.80 14.39 -4.90
CA SER A 19 1.94 14.96 -6.25
C SER A 19 2.42 13.98 -7.32
N ASN A 20 3.06 12.87 -6.92
CA ASN A 20 3.48 11.80 -7.83
C ASN A 20 2.38 10.76 -8.12
N PHE A 21 1.22 10.85 -7.47
CA PHE A 21 0.09 9.94 -7.68
C PHE A 21 -0.93 10.56 -8.64
N ASP A 22 -1.73 9.71 -9.28
CA ASP A 22 -2.78 10.17 -10.19
C ASP A 22 -3.79 11.06 -9.43
N PRO A 23 -4.09 12.28 -9.90
CA PRO A 23 -5.06 13.16 -9.27
C PRO A 23 -6.44 12.54 -9.08
N ASP A 24 -6.84 11.58 -9.90
CA ASP A 24 -8.17 10.98 -9.80
C ASP A 24 -8.29 10.12 -8.54
N PHE A 25 -7.24 9.38 -8.14
CA PHE A 25 -7.24 8.63 -6.88
C PHE A 25 -7.14 9.54 -5.64
N ILE A 26 -6.50 10.71 -5.74
CA ILE A 26 -6.35 11.64 -4.61
C ILE A 26 -7.68 12.36 -4.30
N LYS A 27 -8.53 12.55 -5.31
CA LYS A 27 -9.81 13.26 -5.17
C LYS A 27 -10.91 12.38 -4.57
N GLU A 28 -10.79 11.06 -4.67
CA GLU A 28 -11.76 10.12 -4.10
C GLU A 28 -11.75 10.20 -2.56
N GLU A 29 -12.92 10.00 -1.94
CA GLU A 29 -12.97 9.92 -0.47
C GLU A 29 -12.28 8.62 0.01
N PRO A 30 -11.44 8.68 1.06
CA PRO A 30 -10.71 7.52 1.57
C PRO A 30 -11.62 6.64 2.45
N ILE A 31 -12.70 6.15 1.86
CA ILE A 31 -13.71 5.30 2.51
C ILE A 31 -13.56 3.85 2.05
N LEU A 32 -13.83 2.93 2.96
CA LEU A 32 -14.03 1.53 2.58
C LEU A 32 -15.44 1.37 2.03
N THR A 33 -15.59 0.66 0.92
CA THR A 33 -16.90 0.25 0.43
C THR A 33 -17.61 -0.58 1.52
N PRO A 34 -18.86 -0.27 1.88
CA PRO A 34 -19.61 -1.07 2.85
C PRO A 34 -19.72 -2.53 2.41
N ILE A 35 -19.67 -3.44 3.37
CA ILE A 35 -19.80 -4.88 3.11
C ILE A 35 -21.28 -5.23 2.98
N GLU A 36 -21.64 -5.98 1.93
CA GLU A 36 -23.00 -6.49 1.74
C GLU A 36 -23.37 -7.52 2.83
N GLU A 37 -24.59 -7.41 3.35
CA GLU A 37 -25.11 -8.37 4.32
C GLU A 37 -25.17 -9.78 3.69
N GLY A 38 -24.64 -10.77 4.41
CA GLY A 38 -24.66 -12.17 3.95
C GLY A 38 -23.42 -12.62 3.16
N VAL A 39 -22.51 -11.72 2.78
CA VAL A 39 -21.23 -12.11 2.18
C VAL A 39 -20.33 -12.83 3.18
N LEU A 40 -20.22 -12.33 4.42
CA LEU A 40 -19.31 -12.88 5.43
C LEU A 40 -19.57 -14.37 5.76
N PRO A 41 -20.83 -14.83 5.97
CA PRO A 41 -21.11 -16.24 6.22
C PRO A 41 -20.80 -17.19 5.05
N MET A 42 -20.70 -16.67 3.82
CA MET A 42 -20.43 -17.49 2.63
C MET A 42 -18.94 -17.74 2.40
N ILE A 43 -18.07 -17.03 3.10
CA ILE A 43 -16.62 -17.11 2.93
C ILE A 43 -16.03 -18.11 3.94
N ASN A 44 -15.23 -19.05 3.44
CA ASN A 44 -14.47 -19.97 4.28
C ASN A 44 -13.35 -19.25 5.03
N GLN A 45 -13.58 -18.90 6.30
CA GLN A 45 -12.63 -18.11 7.09
C GLN A 45 -11.31 -18.85 7.37
N ASP A 46 -11.28 -20.18 7.28
CA ASP A 46 -10.05 -20.96 7.49
C ASP A 46 -9.01 -20.73 6.37
N GLU A 47 -9.40 -20.25 5.20
CA GLU A 47 -8.48 -19.88 4.11
C GLU A 47 -7.56 -18.71 4.49
N PHE A 48 -7.98 -17.89 5.44
CA PHE A 48 -7.21 -16.77 5.96
C PHE A 48 -6.43 -17.12 7.24
N ARG A 49 -6.36 -18.40 7.61
CA ARG A 49 -5.52 -18.84 8.72
C ARG A 49 -4.05 -18.51 8.41
N ASN A 50 -3.34 -17.98 9.40
CA ASN A 50 -1.95 -17.51 9.26
C ASN A 50 -1.77 -16.29 8.33
N PHE A 51 -2.83 -15.50 8.11
CA PHE A 51 -2.74 -14.25 7.34
C PHE A 51 -1.96 -13.14 8.08
N SER A 52 -2.12 -13.04 9.41
CA SER A 52 -1.54 -11.96 10.19
C SER A 52 0.00 -12.02 10.17
N PHE A 53 0.63 -10.90 9.81
CA PHE A 53 2.08 -10.73 9.79
C PHE A 53 2.45 -9.39 10.43
N THR A 54 3.47 -9.41 11.30
CA THR A 54 4.10 -8.22 11.86
C THR A 54 5.61 -8.36 11.71
N LYS A 55 6.26 -7.35 11.14
CA LYS A 55 7.71 -7.30 11.08
C LYS A 55 8.25 -6.50 12.27
N ASP A 56 9.24 -7.06 12.95
CA ASP A 56 9.96 -6.32 13.97
C ASP A 56 10.82 -5.25 13.32
N TRP A 57 10.49 -4.00 13.63
CA TRP A 57 11.20 -2.82 13.12
C TRP A 57 12.65 -2.75 13.60
N GLY A 58 12.99 -3.45 14.70
CA GLY A 58 14.34 -3.45 15.29
C GLY A 58 15.39 -4.17 14.45
N GLU A 59 15.02 -5.20 13.68
CA GLU A 59 15.97 -6.05 12.94
C GLU A 59 16.40 -5.44 11.58
N MET A 60 15.74 -4.38 11.12
CA MET A 60 16.10 -3.72 9.85
C MET A 60 17.22 -2.68 9.97
N ASN A 61 17.71 -2.42 11.18
CA ASN A 61 18.78 -1.44 11.44
C ASN A 61 20.15 -2.08 11.74
N GLU A 62 20.27 -3.40 11.54
CA GLU A 62 21.54 -4.12 11.60
C GLU A 62 21.99 -4.43 10.17
N ASN A 63 22.71 -3.49 9.54
CA ASN A 63 23.71 -3.66 8.48
C ASN A 63 24.18 -2.30 7.96
#